data_AF-A0A1Y5K1A6-F1
#
_entry.id   AF-A0A1Y5K1A6-F1
#
_cell.length_a   1.000
_cell.length_b   1.000
_cell.length_c   1.000
_cell.angle_alpha   90.00
_cell.angle_beta   90.00
_cell.angle_gamma   90.00
#
_symmetry.space_group_name_H-M   'P 1'
#
loop_
_entity.id
_entity.type
_entity.pdbx_description
1 polymer ?
#
loop_
_entity_poly.entity_id
_entity_poly.type
_entity_poly.pdbx_seq_one_letter_code
_entity_poly.pdbx_strand_id
1 'polypeptide(L)'
;MDKSYSSVHELMHEHYLEGRNSKMYKSLDYFARSMLDKATIVKNINSAKVLRKVCDEKIEAGEHMDNEDFHHLYMLLSDCFEVIVDDLILMSAFEMLMKRKLLAKSYVIHEISKPNSLKKRQKKAPIHIRTIQSLTKKGEEIKFGENTIGVGCLVKEEYLNKTKAPNNILKGLEKVRGRRNLVHFQSAYAWSVDKELLDFVEYLNNEIPKS
;
A
#
# COMPACT_ATOMS: atom_id res chain seq x y z
N MET A 1 22.24 -24.31 19.84
CA MET A 1 22.64 -22.89 19.89
C MET A 1 21.60 -22.10 19.14
N ASP A 2 20.89 -21.22 19.83
CA ASP A 2 19.99 -20.28 19.13
C ASP A 2 20.86 -19.34 18.29
N LYS A 3 20.59 -19.30 16.99
CA LYS A 3 21.25 -18.33 16.11
C LYS A 3 20.79 -16.94 16.52
N SER A 4 21.73 -16.07 16.88
CA SER A 4 21.49 -14.65 17.04
C SER A 4 21.57 -13.97 15.69
N TYR A 5 20.59 -13.10 15.39
CA TYR A 5 20.56 -12.30 14.17
C TYR A 5 20.82 -10.84 14.50
N SER A 6 21.60 -10.15 13.67
CA SER A 6 21.89 -8.72 13.83
C SER A 6 20.70 -7.82 13.45
N SER A 7 19.78 -8.34 12.63
CA SER A 7 18.60 -7.60 12.19
C SER A 7 17.44 -8.53 11.79
N VAL A 8 16.25 -7.96 11.69
CA VAL A 8 15.06 -8.65 11.14
C VAL A 8 15.25 -9.05 9.68
N HIS A 9 16.02 -8.27 8.91
CA HIS A 9 16.33 -8.56 7.51
C HIS A 9 17.16 -9.83 7.39
N GLU A 10 18.19 -9.99 8.23
CA GLU A 10 19.05 -11.17 8.24
C GLU A 10 18.24 -12.44 8.57
N LEU A 11 17.37 -12.39 9.58
CA LEU A 11 16.44 -13.46 9.92
C LEU A 11 15.55 -13.83 8.72
N MET A 12 15.00 -12.84 8.02
CA MET A 12 14.15 -13.09 6.87
C MET A 12 14.92 -13.66 5.67
N HIS A 13 16.16 -13.22 5.45
CA HIS A 13 17.03 -13.75 4.40
C HIS A 13 17.33 -15.23 4.65
N GLU A 14 17.66 -15.61 5.89
CA GLU A 14 17.84 -17.01 6.27
C GLU A 14 16.57 -17.82 6.00
N HIS A 15 15.40 -17.33 6.42
CA HIS A 15 14.12 -17.99 6.14
C HIS A 15 13.89 -18.23 4.65
N TYR A 16 14.26 -17.28 3.77
CA TYR A 16 14.14 -17.47 2.33
C TYR A 16 15.09 -18.54 1.79
N LEU A 17 16.34 -18.57 2.26
CA LEU A 17 17.36 -19.52 1.83
C LEU A 17 17.02 -20.95 2.28
N GLU A 18 16.55 -21.10 3.51
CA GLU A 18 16.03 -22.36 4.05
C GLU A 18 14.65 -22.71 3.47
N GLY A 19 14.01 -21.76 2.78
CA GLY A 19 12.62 -21.75 2.33
C GLY A 19 11.60 -22.15 3.39
N ARG A 20 11.80 -21.59 4.58
CA ARG A 20 10.79 -21.53 5.63
C ARG A 20 9.83 -20.38 5.32
N ASN A 21 8.54 -20.61 5.50
CA ASN A 21 7.57 -19.52 5.39
C ASN A 21 7.69 -18.62 6.62
N SER A 22 8.00 -17.34 6.41
CA SER A 22 8.21 -16.39 7.49
C SER A 22 6.86 -15.95 8.07
N LYS A 23 6.62 -16.24 9.36
CA LYS A 23 5.44 -15.72 10.08
C LYS A 23 5.47 -14.19 10.30
N MET A 24 6.53 -13.52 9.85
CA MET A 24 6.69 -12.06 9.88
C MET A 24 5.59 -11.30 9.14
N TYR A 25 4.81 -11.97 8.27
CA TYR A 25 3.62 -11.36 7.68
C TYR A 25 2.61 -10.86 8.74
N LYS A 26 2.57 -11.49 9.94
CA LYS A 26 1.73 -11.03 11.06
C LYS A 26 2.23 -9.71 11.66
N SER A 27 3.54 -9.53 11.74
CA SER A 27 4.13 -8.26 12.19
C SER A 27 3.81 -7.13 11.20
N LEU A 28 3.79 -7.43 9.90
CA LEU A 28 3.36 -6.46 8.89
C LEU A 28 1.89 -6.05 9.06
N ASP A 29 0.99 -6.97 9.44
CA ASP A 29 -0.41 -6.62 9.75
C ASP A 29 -0.47 -5.57 10.88
N TYR A 30 0.27 -5.80 11.98
CA TYR A 30 0.36 -4.85 13.10
C TYR A 30 0.92 -3.48 12.68
N PHE A 31 2.03 -3.44 11.95
CA PHE A 31 2.63 -2.18 11.51
C PHE A 31 1.74 -1.43 10.52
N ALA A 32 1.11 -2.14 9.58
CA ALA A 32 0.17 -1.54 8.64
C ALA A 32 -1.02 -0.93 9.37
N ARG A 33 -1.58 -1.63 10.36
CA ARG A 33 -2.69 -1.12 11.18
C ARG A 33 -2.28 0.10 12.00
N SER A 34 -1.18 0.01 12.73
CA SER A 34 -0.64 1.11 13.54
C SER A 34 -0.35 2.37 12.73
N MET A 35 0.08 2.19 11.47
CA MET A 35 0.28 3.30 10.55
C MET A 35 -1.04 3.86 10.02
N LEU A 36 -1.95 3.00 9.59
CA LEU A 36 -3.24 3.39 9.04
C LEU A 36 -4.12 4.11 10.08
N ASP A 37 -4.06 3.73 11.36
CA ASP A 37 -4.77 4.42 12.47
C ASP A 37 -4.30 5.85 12.71
N LYS A 38 -3.14 6.23 12.16
CA LYS A 38 -2.63 7.60 12.27
C LYS A 38 -3.24 8.52 11.22
N ALA A 39 -3.70 8.00 10.08
CA ALA A 39 -4.28 8.82 9.02
C ALA A 39 -5.57 9.51 9.49
N THR A 40 -5.67 10.80 9.21
CA THR A 40 -6.80 11.65 9.57
C THR A 40 -8.06 11.19 8.84
N ILE A 41 -7.96 10.86 7.55
CA ILE A 41 -9.09 10.33 6.77
C ILE A 41 -9.62 8.98 7.27
N VAL A 42 -8.79 8.16 7.90
CA VAL A 42 -9.24 6.88 8.48
C VAL A 42 -10.10 7.13 9.71
N LYS A 43 -9.71 8.08 10.56
CA LYS A 43 -10.49 8.49 11.75
C LYS A 43 -11.81 9.15 11.35
N ASN A 44 -11.80 9.91 10.25
CA ASN A 44 -12.93 10.70 9.78
C ASN A 44 -13.70 10.07 8.61
N ILE A 45 -13.48 8.78 8.31
CA ILE A 45 -13.97 8.15 7.07
C ILE A 45 -15.49 8.23 6.93
N ASN A 46 -16.23 8.07 8.03
CA ASN A 46 -17.69 8.16 8.01
C ASN A 46 -18.17 9.58 7.71
N SER A 47 -17.58 10.59 8.36
CA SER A 47 -17.87 12.00 8.11
C SER A 47 -17.57 12.38 6.66
N ALA A 48 -16.41 11.95 6.15
CA ALA A 48 -16.01 12.19 4.77
C ALA A 48 -16.99 11.57 3.76
N LYS A 49 -17.47 10.34 4.03
CA LYS A 49 -18.49 9.68 3.20
C LYS A 49 -19.82 10.41 3.19
N VAL A 50 -20.29 10.87 4.35
CA VAL A 50 -21.54 11.62 4.46
C VAL A 50 -21.44 12.94 3.70
N LEU A 51 -20.38 13.72 3.95
CA LEU A 51 -20.16 14.99 3.27
C LEU A 51 -20.04 14.80 1.75
N ARG A 52 -19.33 13.76 1.30
CA ARG A 52 -19.18 13.45 -0.12
C ARG A 52 -20.53 13.12 -0.77
N LYS A 53 -21.36 12.33 -0.09
CA LYS A 53 -22.71 12.00 -0.58
C LYS A 53 -23.56 13.26 -0.75
N VAL A 54 -23.49 14.20 0.20
CA VAL A 54 -24.18 15.49 0.08
C VAL A 54 -23.67 16.29 -1.11
N CYS A 55 -22.35 16.32 -1.37
CA CYS A 55 -21.80 16.94 -2.57
C CYS A 55 -22.37 16.33 -3.85
N ASP A 56 -22.36 14.99 -3.94
CA ASP A 56 -22.79 14.27 -5.13
C ASP A 56 -24.30 14.50 -5.38
N GLU A 57 -25.15 14.44 -4.35
CA GLU A 57 -26.60 14.71 -4.45
C GLU A 57 -26.90 16.15 -4.92
N LYS A 58 -26.16 17.13 -4.42
CA LYS A 58 -26.32 18.54 -4.81
C LYS A 58 -25.90 18.80 -6.25
N ILE A 59 -24.81 18.16 -6.69
CA ILE A 59 -24.33 18.23 -8.08
C ILE A 59 -25.35 17.56 -9.02
N GLU A 60 -25.86 16.38 -8.66
CA GLU A 60 -26.82 15.62 -9.48
C GLU A 60 -28.18 16.31 -9.61
N ALA A 61 -28.66 16.97 -8.55
CA ALA A 61 -29.92 17.69 -8.55
C ALA A 61 -29.91 18.95 -9.46
N GLY A 62 -28.74 19.34 -9.99
CA GLY A 62 -28.58 20.58 -10.74
C GLY A 62 -28.90 21.83 -9.90
N GLU A 63 -28.92 21.68 -8.57
CA GLU A 63 -29.16 22.78 -7.66
C GLU A 63 -27.97 23.74 -7.75
N HIS A 64 -28.26 25.00 -8.08
CA HIS A 64 -27.32 26.08 -7.82
C HIS A 64 -27.19 26.22 -6.31
N MET A 65 -26.26 25.49 -5.71
CA MET A 65 -25.75 25.86 -4.40
C MET A 65 -25.19 27.27 -4.49
N ASP A 66 -25.50 28.10 -3.50
CA ASP A 66 -24.78 29.35 -3.36
C ASP A 66 -23.29 29.02 -3.23
N ASN A 67 -22.43 29.85 -3.83
CA ASN A 67 -20.99 29.60 -3.86
C ASN A 67 -20.42 29.46 -2.43
N GLU A 68 -21.03 30.13 -1.46
CA GLU A 68 -20.66 30.09 -0.05
C GLU A 68 -20.97 28.74 0.61
N ASP A 69 -22.13 28.13 0.35
CA ASP A 69 -22.49 26.81 0.87
C ASP A 69 -21.58 25.72 0.29
N PHE A 70 -21.26 25.83 -1.01
CA PHE A 70 -20.36 24.88 -1.67
C PHE A 70 -18.94 25.00 -1.12
N HIS A 71 -18.49 26.23 -0.84
CA HIS A 71 -17.20 26.48 -0.21
C HIS A 71 -17.13 25.90 1.21
N HIS A 72 -18.16 26.11 2.05
CA HIS A 72 -18.21 25.53 3.40
C HIS A 72 -18.17 24.00 3.37
N LEU A 73 -18.93 23.37 2.46
CA LEU A 73 -18.93 21.92 2.30
C LEU A 73 -17.55 21.38 1.90
N TYR A 74 -16.87 22.10 1.00
CA TYR A 74 -15.51 21.76 0.61
C TYR A 74 -14.49 21.90 1.74
N MET A 75 -14.61 22.94 2.57
CA MET A 75 -13.78 23.14 3.76
C MET A 75 -13.96 21.98 4.75
N LEU A 76 -15.20 21.59 5.05
CA LEU A 76 -15.50 20.47 5.94
C LEU A 76 -14.95 19.13 5.42
N LEU A 77 -14.98 18.91 4.10
CA LEU A 77 -14.35 17.73 3.48
C LEU A 77 -12.82 17.76 3.61
N SER A 78 -12.21 18.94 3.47
CA SER A 78 -10.77 19.12 3.61
C SER A 78 -10.30 18.86 5.05
N ASP A 79 -11.10 19.23 6.05
CA ASP A 79 -10.82 18.93 7.46
C ASP A 79 -10.79 17.42 7.77
N CYS A 80 -11.39 16.60 6.91
CA CYS A 80 -11.35 15.14 7.04
C CYS A 80 -10.05 14.52 6.50
N PHE A 81 -9.19 15.25 5.78
CA PHE A 81 -8.08 14.68 5.03
C PHE A 81 -6.82 15.56 5.03
N GLU A 82 -5.76 15.08 5.68
CA GLU A 82 -4.46 15.76 5.67
C GLU A 82 -3.62 15.31 4.46
N VAL A 83 -3.84 15.93 3.30
CA VAL A 83 -3.35 15.50 1.98
C VAL A 83 -1.98 14.82 1.99
N ILE A 84 -0.92 15.52 2.41
CA ILE A 84 0.46 15.00 2.34
C ILE A 84 0.68 13.82 3.29
N VAL A 85 0.20 13.97 4.53
CA VAL A 85 0.42 13.01 5.61
C VAL A 85 -0.38 11.74 5.34
N ASP A 86 -1.66 11.90 5.01
CA ASP A 86 -2.56 10.80 4.71
C ASP A 86 -2.13 10.09 3.42
N ASP A 87 -1.76 10.79 2.34
CA ASP A 87 -1.27 10.14 1.12
C ASP A 87 -0.04 9.26 1.41
N LEU A 88 0.93 9.76 2.19
CA LEU A 88 2.11 8.99 2.57
C LEU A 88 1.74 7.74 3.41
N ILE A 89 0.83 7.90 4.37
CA ILE A 89 0.35 6.82 5.23
C ILE A 89 -0.39 5.76 4.42
N LEU A 90 -1.32 6.16 3.55
CA LEU A 90 -2.13 5.26 2.74
C LEU A 90 -1.27 4.47 1.75
N MET A 91 -0.30 5.13 1.10
CA MET A 91 0.69 4.47 0.23
C MET A 91 1.49 3.41 0.99
N SER A 92 1.97 3.76 2.18
CA SER A 92 2.78 2.87 3.01
C SER A 92 1.97 1.68 3.54
N ALA A 93 0.73 1.92 3.97
CA ALA A 93 -0.21 0.89 4.40
C ALA A 93 -0.55 -0.08 3.26
N PHE A 94 -0.79 0.43 2.05
CA PHE A 94 -1.00 -0.40 0.85
C PHE A 94 0.23 -1.25 0.54
N GLU A 95 1.42 -0.65 0.56
CA GLU A 95 2.68 -1.36 0.31
C GLU A 95 2.91 -2.50 1.32
N MET A 96 2.64 -2.25 2.62
CA MET A 96 2.70 -3.29 3.65
C MET A 96 1.66 -4.40 3.43
N LEU A 97 0.40 -4.05 3.12
CA LEU A 97 -0.66 -5.02 2.84
C LEU A 97 -0.27 -5.94 1.67
N MET A 98 0.24 -5.39 0.58
CA MET A 98 0.66 -6.17 -0.59
C MET A 98 1.84 -7.10 -0.25
N LYS A 99 2.86 -6.60 0.46
CA LYS A 99 3.99 -7.41 0.93
C LYS A 99 3.55 -8.53 1.86
N ARG A 100 2.63 -8.24 2.77
CA ARG A 100 2.01 -9.22 3.67
C ARG A 100 1.30 -10.33 2.88
N LYS A 101 0.47 -9.97 1.89
CA LYS A 101 -0.22 -10.94 1.02
C LYS A 101 0.76 -11.82 0.24
N LEU A 102 1.90 -11.26 -0.21
CA LEU A 102 2.96 -12.01 -0.88
C LEU A 102 3.69 -12.97 0.07
N LEU A 103 4.10 -12.49 1.25
CA LEU A 103 4.75 -13.33 2.26
C LEU A 103 3.87 -14.49 2.71
N ALA A 104 2.57 -14.25 2.95
CA ALA A 104 1.63 -15.30 3.32
C ALA A 104 1.58 -16.43 2.27
N LYS A 105 1.83 -16.10 1.01
CA LYS A 105 1.91 -17.03 -0.13
C LYS A 105 3.34 -17.47 -0.45
N SER A 106 4.28 -17.29 0.48
CA SER A 106 5.67 -17.74 0.36
C SER A 106 6.43 -17.11 -0.81
N TYR A 107 6.17 -15.83 -1.09
CA TYR A 107 6.96 -15.03 -2.03
C TYR A 107 7.98 -14.14 -1.29
N VAL A 108 9.11 -13.91 -1.94
CA VAL A 108 10.20 -13.05 -1.46
C VAL A 108 9.84 -11.58 -1.65
N ILE A 109 9.91 -10.79 -0.58
CA ILE A 109 9.67 -9.34 -0.62
C ILE A 109 10.94 -8.49 -0.54
N HIS A 110 12.08 -9.05 -0.11
CA HIS A 110 13.37 -8.34 -0.15
C HIS A 110 13.90 -8.29 -1.58
N GLU A 111 14.54 -7.18 -1.95
CA GLU A 111 15.14 -7.05 -3.27
C GLU A 111 16.28 -8.04 -3.43
N ILE A 112 16.29 -8.78 -4.54
CA ILE A 112 17.38 -9.71 -4.87
C ILE A 112 18.51 -8.90 -5.51
N SER A 113 19.70 -8.93 -4.91
CA SER A 113 20.89 -8.26 -5.40
C SER A 113 21.73 -9.17 -6.30
N LYS A 114 21.75 -10.47 -6.03
CA LYS A 114 22.36 -11.51 -6.88
C LYS A 114 21.52 -12.80 -6.90
N PRO A 115 21.48 -13.53 -8.03
CA PRO A 115 22.11 -13.23 -9.32
C PRO A 115 21.33 -12.14 -10.09
N ASN A 116 21.99 -11.51 -11.07
CA ASN A 116 21.38 -10.44 -11.88
C ASN A 116 20.17 -10.92 -12.70
N SER A 117 20.17 -12.18 -13.12
CA SER A 117 19.03 -12.82 -13.81
C SER A 117 17.78 -12.81 -12.93
N LEU A 118 17.92 -13.22 -11.67
CA LEU A 118 16.83 -13.28 -10.70
C LEU A 118 16.38 -11.90 -10.24
N LYS A 119 17.32 -10.96 -10.04
CA LYS A 119 17.01 -9.53 -9.82
C LYS A 119 16.14 -8.96 -10.92
N LYS A 120 16.51 -9.14 -12.19
CA LYS A 120 15.74 -8.69 -13.35
C LYS A 120 14.36 -9.36 -13.41
N ARG A 121 14.27 -10.63 -13.06
CA ARG A 121 13.00 -11.37 -13.00
C ARG A 121 12.09 -10.84 -11.89
N GLN A 122 12.62 -10.57 -10.70
CA GLN A 122 11.84 -10.05 -9.57
C GLN A 122 11.21 -8.69 -9.88
N LYS A 123 11.90 -7.83 -10.64
CA LYS A 123 11.32 -6.55 -11.10
C LYS A 123 10.06 -6.72 -11.95
N LYS A 124 9.81 -7.89 -12.53
CA LYS A 124 8.66 -8.17 -13.39
C LYS A 124 7.59 -8.99 -12.66
N ALA A 125 7.99 -10.03 -11.94
CA ALA A 125 7.10 -10.99 -11.31
C ALA A 125 7.61 -11.43 -9.93
N PRO A 126 6.72 -11.79 -8.99
CA PRO A 126 7.10 -12.23 -7.66
C PRO A 126 7.87 -13.56 -7.70
N ILE A 127 8.92 -13.68 -6.88
CA ILE A 127 9.75 -14.88 -6.78
C ILE A 127 9.32 -15.70 -5.58
N HIS A 128 8.86 -16.93 -5.82
CA HIS A 128 8.49 -17.86 -4.76
C HIS A 128 9.74 -18.42 -4.06
N ILE A 129 9.70 -18.63 -2.74
CA ILE A 129 10.85 -19.14 -1.95
C ILE A 129 11.40 -20.48 -2.47
N ARG A 130 10.54 -21.34 -3.02
CA ARG A 130 10.97 -22.60 -3.68
C ARG A 130 11.94 -22.37 -4.84
N THR A 131 11.83 -21.25 -5.54
CA THR A 131 12.80 -20.85 -6.59
C THR A 131 14.15 -20.60 -5.95
N ILE A 132 14.20 -19.87 -4.82
CA ILE A 132 15.44 -19.60 -4.08
C ILE A 132 16.08 -20.90 -3.64
N GLN A 133 15.34 -21.77 -2.94
CA GLN A 133 15.82 -23.08 -2.48
C GLN A 133 16.39 -23.93 -3.62
N SER A 134 15.71 -23.96 -4.77
CA SER A 134 16.15 -24.74 -5.93
C SER A 134 17.49 -24.25 -6.47
N LEU A 135 17.70 -22.93 -6.54
CA LEU A 135 18.95 -22.34 -7.02
C LEU A 135 20.07 -22.51 -5.99
N THR A 136 19.79 -22.32 -4.70
CA THR A 136 20.76 -22.56 -3.62
C THR A 136 21.23 -24.01 -3.59
N LYS A 137 20.33 -24.99 -3.79
CA LYS A 137 20.69 -26.42 -3.90
C LYS A 137 21.59 -26.73 -5.10
N LYS A 138 21.53 -25.91 -6.16
CA LYS A 138 22.40 -26.01 -7.34
C LYS A 138 23.74 -25.27 -7.16
N GLY A 139 24.00 -24.71 -5.97
CA GLY A 139 25.23 -23.97 -5.68
C GLY A 139 25.22 -22.52 -6.16
N GLU A 140 24.08 -21.95 -6.56
CA GLU A 140 24.02 -20.55 -6.97
C GLU A 140 24.02 -19.62 -5.75
N GLU A 141 24.90 -18.61 -5.77
CA GLU A 141 24.98 -17.58 -4.72
C GLU A 141 23.79 -16.61 -4.85
N ILE A 142 22.85 -16.70 -3.90
CA ILE A 142 21.73 -15.77 -3.79
C ILE A 142 22.06 -14.70 -2.74
N LYS A 143 21.96 -13.43 -3.11
CA LYS A 143 22.07 -12.30 -2.18
C LYS A 143 20.83 -11.43 -2.23
N PHE A 144 20.40 -10.97 -1.06
CA PHE A 144 19.31 -10.02 -0.89
C PHE A 144 19.89 -8.66 -0.46
N GLY A 145 19.20 -7.58 -0.80
CA GLY A 145 19.46 -6.24 -0.27
C GLY A 145 18.63 -5.97 0.98
N GLU A 146 18.94 -4.87 1.67
CA GLU A 146 18.18 -4.40 2.83
C GLU A 146 16.82 -3.81 2.43
N ASN A 147 16.71 -3.33 1.18
CA ASN A 147 15.47 -2.82 0.64
C ASN A 147 14.48 -3.95 0.33
N THR A 148 13.20 -3.58 0.39
CA THR A 148 12.09 -4.44 -0.06
C THR A 148 11.50 -3.89 -1.36
N ILE A 149 10.78 -4.73 -2.08
CA ILE A 149 10.10 -4.34 -3.31
C ILE A 149 9.17 -3.15 -3.04
N GLY A 150 9.39 -2.03 -3.74
CA GLY A 150 8.56 -0.83 -3.58
C GLY A 150 7.22 -0.92 -4.32
N VAL A 151 6.32 0.02 -4.02
CA VAL A 151 4.98 0.10 -4.63
C VAL A 151 4.97 0.00 -6.16
N GLY A 152 5.94 0.62 -6.85
CA GLY A 152 6.01 0.57 -8.31
C GLY A 152 6.19 -0.83 -8.90
N CYS A 153 6.75 -1.78 -8.14
CA CYS A 153 6.76 -3.19 -8.54
C CYS A 153 5.46 -3.90 -8.17
N LEU A 154 4.89 -3.59 -7.01
CA LEU A 154 3.70 -4.23 -6.46
C LEU A 154 2.43 -3.97 -7.28
N VAL A 155 2.37 -2.85 -8.01
CA VAL A 155 1.26 -2.49 -8.90
C VAL A 155 1.36 -3.11 -10.30
N LYS A 156 2.37 -3.93 -10.58
CA LYS A 156 2.48 -4.64 -11.86
C LYS A 156 1.52 -5.82 -11.88
N GLU A 157 0.98 -6.14 -13.05
CA GLU A 157 -0.02 -7.19 -13.27
C GLU A 157 0.36 -8.53 -12.62
N GLU A 158 1.59 -8.99 -12.82
CA GLU A 158 2.09 -10.25 -12.22
C GLU A 158 2.05 -10.26 -10.69
N TYR A 159 2.26 -9.11 -10.04
CA TYR A 159 2.14 -8.97 -8.59
C TYR A 159 0.68 -8.88 -8.15
N LEU A 160 -0.12 -8.09 -8.86
CA LEU A 160 -1.56 -7.93 -8.62
C LEU A 160 -2.33 -9.25 -8.73
N ASN A 161 -1.96 -10.10 -9.70
CA ASN A 161 -2.50 -11.45 -9.85
C ASN A 161 -2.26 -12.33 -8.61
N LYS A 162 -1.19 -12.07 -7.86
CA LYS A 162 -0.91 -12.78 -6.59
C LYS A 162 -1.58 -12.14 -5.39
N THR A 163 -1.76 -10.83 -5.34
CA THR A 163 -2.37 -10.16 -4.19
C THR A 163 -3.89 -10.04 -4.29
N LYS A 164 -4.46 -10.20 -5.50
CA LYS A 164 -5.88 -10.05 -5.80
C LYS A 164 -6.44 -8.68 -5.38
N ALA A 165 -5.65 -7.61 -5.54
CA ALA A 165 -6.13 -6.26 -5.30
C ALA A 165 -7.15 -5.87 -6.41
N PRO A 166 -8.34 -5.35 -6.08
CA PRO A 166 -9.35 -4.99 -7.08
C PRO A 166 -8.93 -3.78 -7.94
N ASN A 167 -9.37 -3.73 -9.21
CA ASN A 167 -8.98 -2.67 -10.14
C ASN A 167 -9.46 -1.27 -9.72
N ASN A 168 -10.62 -1.15 -9.08
CA ASN A 168 -11.13 0.15 -8.58
C ASN A 168 -10.20 0.73 -7.50
N ILE A 169 -9.61 -0.12 -6.66
CA ILE A 169 -8.67 0.27 -5.61
C ILE A 169 -7.36 0.81 -6.21
N LEU A 170 -6.94 0.29 -7.36
CA LEU A 170 -5.76 0.80 -8.08
C LEU A 170 -5.98 2.21 -8.63
N LYS A 171 -7.22 2.58 -8.98
CA LYS A 171 -7.54 3.95 -9.38
C LYS A 171 -7.35 4.93 -8.22
N GLY A 172 -7.83 4.58 -7.02
CA GLY A 172 -7.62 5.38 -5.82
C GLY A 172 -6.13 5.52 -5.45
N LEU A 173 -5.37 4.42 -5.53
CA LEU A 173 -3.92 4.44 -5.35
C LEU A 173 -3.22 5.39 -6.35
N GLU A 174 -3.60 5.34 -7.63
CA GLU A 174 -2.99 6.20 -8.65
C GLU A 174 -3.32 7.68 -8.40
N LYS A 175 -4.52 8.00 -7.91
CA LYS A 175 -4.85 9.36 -7.49
C LYS A 175 -3.98 9.84 -6.33
N VAL A 176 -3.82 9.04 -5.28
CA VAL A 176 -2.92 9.33 -4.16
C VAL A 176 -1.49 9.59 -4.65
N ARG A 177 -0.98 8.76 -5.57
CA ARG A 177 0.35 8.95 -6.19
C ARG A 177 0.44 10.23 -7.00
N GLY A 178 -0.59 10.54 -7.78
CA GLY A 178 -0.68 11.73 -8.63
C GLY A 178 -0.73 13.01 -7.82
N ARG A 179 -1.52 13.04 -6.74
CA ARG A 179 -1.66 14.20 -5.85
C ARG A 179 -0.36 14.66 -5.25
N ARG A 180 0.53 13.73 -4.88
CA ARG A 180 1.88 14.07 -4.38
C ARG A 180 2.65 15.00 -5.32
N ASN A 181 2.47 14.87 -6.63
CA ASN A 181 3.12 15.74 -7.61
C ASN A 181 2.41 17.10 -7.75
N LEU A 182 1.14 17.19 -7.34
CA LEU A 182 0.29 18.38 -7.41
C LEU A 182 0.34 19.25 -6.15
N VAL A 183 0.83 18.72 -5.02
CA VAL A 183 0.97 19.46 -3.74
C VAL A 183 1.77 20.76 -3.93
N HIS A 184 2.73 20.78 -4.86
CA HIS A 184 3.52 21.97 -5.18
C HIS A 184 2.72 23.08 -5.89
N PHE A 185 1.52 22.80 -6.39
CA PHE A 185 0.80 23.67 -7.31
C PHE A 185 -0.48 24.31 -6.74
N GLN A 186 -0.71 24.27 -5.41
CA GLN A 186 -1.90 24.86 -4.74
C GLN A 186 -3.24 24.62 -5.48
N SER A 187 -3.36 23.48 -6.16
CA SER A 187 -4.56 23.17 -6.95
C SER A 187 -5.65 22.61 -6.04
N ALA A 188 -6.88 23.12 -6.13
CA ALA A 188 -8.02 22.58 -5.39
C ALA A 188 -8.21 21.07 -5.63
N TYR A 189 -7.87 20.57 -6.83
CA TYR A 189 -7.91 19.13 -7.12
C TYR A 189 -6.99 18.30 -6.22
N ALA A 190 -5.86 18.86 -5.76
CA ALA A 190 -4.92 18.18 -4.88
C ALA A 190 -5.49 17.93 -3.49
N TRP A 191 -6.53 18.68 -3.08
CA TRP A 191 -7.15 18.63 -1.75
C TRP A 191 -8.51 17.93 -1.75
N SER A 192 -8.96 17.44 -2.91
CA SER A 192 -10.27 16.83 -3.03
C SER A 192 -10.36 15.42 -2.42
N VAL A 193 -11.37 15.21 -1.59
CA VAL A 193 -11.82 13.89 -1.12
C VAL A 193 -12.85 13.37 -2.13
N ASP A 194 -12.45 12.40 -2.93
CA ASP A 194 -13.28 11.79 -3.97
C ASP A 194 -13.65 10.34 -3.68
N LYS A 195 -14.57 9.82 -4.47
CA LYS A 195 -15.08 8.46 -4.31
C LYS A 195 -13.96 7.41 -4.39
N GLU A 196 -13.03 7.56 -5.32
CA GLU A 196 -11.93 6.61 -5.48
C GLU A 196 -10.95 6.62 -4.29
N LEU A 197 -10.72 7.78 -3.67
CA LEU A 197 -9.97 7.87 -2.41
C LEU A 197 -10.71 7.14 -1.29
N LEU A 198 -12.00 7.42 -1.12
CA LEU A 198 -12.80 6.79 -0.07
C LEU A 198 -12.84 5.27 -0.24
N ASP A 199 -13.09 4.78 -1.46
CA ASP A 199 -13.04 3.34 -1.78
C ASP A 199 -11.68 2.72 -1.42
N PHE A 200 -10.59 3.43 -1.70
CA PHE A 200 -9.23 2.99 -1.38
C PHE A 200 -8.97 2.94 0.13
N VAL A 201 -9.36 3.99 0.86
CA VAL A 201 -9.23 4.04 2.34
C VAL A 201 -10.07 2.93 2.98
N GLU A 202 -11.31 2.71 2.51
CA GLU A 202 -12.18 1.64 3.01
C GLU A 202 -11.60 0.26 2.75
N TYR A 203 -11.08 0.02 1.54
CA TYR A 203 -10.41 -1.23 1.23
C TYR A 203 -9.23 -1.50 2.18
N LEU A 204 -8.38 -0.50 2.43
CA LEU A 204 -7.28 -0.65 3.37
C LEU A 204 -7.78 -0.93 4.79
N ASN A 205 -8.80 -0.19 5.24
CA ASN A 205 -9.35 -0.34 6.58
C ASN A 205 -10.02 -1.70 6.83
N ASN A 206 -10.56 -2.32 5.77
CA ASN A 206 -11.20 -3.64 5.84
C ASN A 206 -10.19 -4.79 5.68
N GLU A 207 -9.20 -4.65 4.80
CA GLU A 207 -8.24 -5.71 4.50
C GLU A 207 -7.09 -5.81 5.50
N ILE A 208 -6.76 -4.72 6.19
CA ILE A 208 -5.74 -4.70 7.24
C ILE A 208 -6.43 -5.06 8.57
N PRO A 209 -6.06 -6.19 9.22
CA PRO A 209 -6.72 -6.63 10.45
C PRO A 209 -6.68 -5.56 11.54
N LYS A 210 -7.79 -5.43 12.27
CA LYS A 210 -7.83 -4.65 13.51
C LYS A 210 -7.07 -5.43 14.60
N SER A 211 -6.22 -4.71 15.33
CA SER A 211 -5.50 -5.22 16.51
C SER A 211 -6.43 -5.41 17.69
#